data_AF-A0A959S317-F1
#
_entry.id   AF-A0A959S317-F1
#
_cell.length_a   1.000
_cell.length_b   1.000
_cell.length_c   1.000
_cell.angle_alpha   90.00
_cell.angle_beta   90.00
_cell.angle_gamma   90.00
#
_symmetry.space_group_name_H-M   'P 1'
#
loop_
_entity.id
_entity.type
_entity.pdbx_description
1 polymer ?
#
loop_
_entity_poly.entity_id
_entity_poly.type
_entity_poly.pdbx_seq_one_letter_code
_entity_poly.pdbx_strand_id
1 'polypeptide(L)'
;QGAYFPIVALLIPAHPIAVLTWVLYQFTLNVLGHLGYEILPKGFTTSKLTFWHNTGTHHNMHHKYFSCNYSLYFNVWDRLMGTNHVKYEETFEEVCERRASDPKKATPQTA
;
A
#
# COMPACT_ATOMS: atom_id res chain seq x y z
N GLN A 1 -9.17 -3.59 -10.56
CA GLN A 1 -9.34 -4.87 -9.84
C GLN A 1 -10.76 -4.88 -9.28
N GLY A 2 -11.62 -5.90 -9.50
CA GLY A 2 -12.95 -5.89 -8.84
C GLY A 2 -14.10 -6.65 -9.51
N ALA A 3 -13.98 -7.10 -10.77
CA ALA A 3 -15.10 -7.72 -11.49
C ALA A 3 -15.60 -9.05 -10.89
N TYR A 4 -14.77 -9.76 -10.11
CA TYR A 4 -15.14 -11.04 -9.50
C TYR A 4 -16.00 -10.87 -8.24
N PHE A 5 -15.95 -9.72 -7.57
CA PHE A 5 -16.58 -9.53 -6.26
C PHE A 5 -18.12 -9.60 -6.30
N PRO A 6 -18.82 -8.97 -7.27
CA PRO A 6 -20.28 -9.09 -7.37
C PRO A 6 -20.74 -10.53 -7.58
N ILE A 7 -19.97 -11.31 -8.35
CA ILE A 7 -20.26 -12.73 -8.62
C ILE A 7 -20.19 -13.54 -7.32
N VAL A 8 -19.13 -13.34 -6.53
CA VAL A 8 -18.96 -14.04 -5.25
C VAL A 8 -20.02 -13.62 -4.23
N ALA A 9 -20.34 -12.33 -4.13
CA ALA A 9 -21.33 -11.82 -3.17
C ALA A 9 -22.76 -12.30 -3.46
N LEU A 10 -23.09 -12.57 -4.73
CA LEU A 10 -24.39 -13.12 -5.13
C LEU A 10 -24.48 -14.64 -4.93
N LEU A 11 -23.38 -15.36 -5.12
CA LEU A 11 -23.35 -16.83 -5.05
C LEU A 11 -23.08 -17.37 -3.64
N ILE A 12 -22.35 -16.62 -2.82
CA ILE A 12 -21.95 -17.03 -1.47
C ILE A 12 -22.60 -16.10 -0.46
N PRO A 13 -23.46 -16.61 0.45
CA PRO A 13 -24.03 -15.82 1.54
C PRO A 13 -22.90 -15.25 2.40
N ALA A 14 -22.68 -13.94 2.30
CA ALA A 14 -21.69 -13.24 3.09
C ALA A 14 -22.37 -12.38 4.14
N HIS A 15 -21.82 -12.34 5.35
CA HIS A 15 -22.34 -11.49 6.41
C HIS A 15 -22.21 -10.01 6.00
N PRO A 16 -23.26 -9.18 6.06
CA PRO A 16 -23.22 -7.80 5.54
C PRO A 16 -22.10 -6.95 6.14
N ILE A 17 -21.82 -7.11 7.43
CA ILE A 17 -20.71 -6.41 8.10
C ILE A 17 -19.36 -6.81 7.50
N ALA A 18 -19.15 -8.10 7.18
CA ALA A 18 -17.89 -8.56 6.59
C ALA A 18 -17.67 -7.95 5.20
N VAL A 19 -18.73 -7.89 4.40
CA VAL A 19 -18.74 -7.22 3.08
C VAL A 19 -18.37 -5.74 3.24
N LEU A 20 -19.02 -5.03 4.16
CA LEU A 20 -18.78 -3.61 4.40
C LEU A 20 -17.33 -3.35 4.86
N THR A 21 -16.84 -4.13 5.84
CA THR A 21 -15.46 -4.02 6.33
C THR A 21 -14.46 -4.24 5.20
N TRP A 22 -14.67 -5.27 4.37
CA TRP A 22 -13.79 -5.56 3.24
C TRP A 22 -13.82 -4.43 2.19
N VAL A 23 -14.99 -3.89 1.86
CA VAL A 23 -15.11 -2.76 0.91
C VAL A 23 -14.37 -1.52 1.43
N LEU A 24 -14.57 -1.15 2.70
CA LEU A 24 -13.89 0.01 3.30
C LEU A 24 -12.38 -0.18 3.35
N TYR A 25 -11.93 -1.39 3.68
CA TYR A 25 -10.52 -1.75 3.70
C TYR A 25 -9.90 -1.67 2.30
N GLN A 26 -10.54 -2.25 1.29
CA GLN A 26 -10.08 -2.21 -0.10
C GLN A 26 -10.07 -0.81 -0.68
N PHE A 27 -11.10 -0.02 -0.37
CA PHE A 27 -11.14 1.39 -0.75
C PHE A 27 -9.95 2.14 -0.16
N THR A 28 -9.67 1.96 1.13
CA THR A 28 -8.52 2.57 1.80
C THR A 28 -7.20 2.15 1.15
N LEU A 29 -6.99 0.86 0.87
CA LEU A 29 -5.78 0.38 0.20
C LEU A 29 -5.61 0.97 -1.20
N ASN A 30 -6.69 1.07 -1.99
CA ASN A 30 -6.64 1.66 -3.32
C ASN A 30 -6.29 3.15 -3.26
N VAL A 31 -6.92 3.90 -2.33
CA VAL A 31 -6.60 5.31 -2.13
C VAL A 31 -5.14 5.47 -1.72
N LEU A 32 -4.66 4.73 -0.71
CA LEU A 32 -3.28 4.85 -0.23
C LEU A 32 -2.23 4.43 -1.26
N GLY A 33 -2.51 3.39 -2.05
CA GLY A 33 -1.62 2.92 -3.11
C GLY A 33 -1.51 3.93 -4.26
N HIS A 34 -2.63 4.56 -4.66
CA HIS A 34 -2.70 5.43 -5.83
C HIS A 34 -2.66 6.94 -5.52
N LEU A 35 -2.57 7.32 -4.23
CA LEU A 35 -2.46 8.73 -3.83
C LEU A 35 -1.24 9.42 -4.45
N GLY A 36 -0.19 8.66 -4.78
CA GLY A 36 1.08 9.21 -5.28
C GLY A 36 1.94 9.87 -4.18
N TYR A 37 1.43 9.94 -2.95
CA TYR A 37 2.12 10.48 -1.78
C TYR A 37 2.27 9.44 -0.69
N GLU A 38 3.43 9.43 -0.03
CA GLU A 38 3.67 8.61 1.14
C GLU A 38 3.26 9.35 2.41
N ILE A 39 2.21 8.86 3.07
CA ILE A 39 1.66 9.47 4.28
C ILE A 39 2.22 8.84 5.56
N LEU A 40 2.84 7.67 5.46
CA LEU A 40 3.31 6.92 6.62
C LEU A 40 4.56 7.57 7.25
N PRO A 41 4.80 7.40 8.56
CA PRO A 41 5.95 7.99 9.24
C PRO A 41 7.25 7.26 8.90
N LYS A 42 8.38 7.93 9.19
CA LYS A 42 9.73 7.35 9.08
C LYS A 42 9.82 6.08 9.95
N GLY A 43 10.52 5.04 9.49
CA GLY A 43 10.70 3.77 10.20
C GLY A 43 9.49 2.84 10.17
N PHE A 44 8.43 3.17 9.42
CA PHE A 44 7.23 2.32 9.33
C PHE A 44 7.51 0.95 8.70
N THR A 45 8.42 0.89 7.72
CA THR A 45 8.78 -0.36 7.03
C THR A 45 9.70 -1.27 7.84
N THR A 46 10.45 -0.73 8.80
CA THR A 46 11.43 -1.46 9.63
C THR A 46 10.91 -1.78 11.04
N SER A 47 9.84 -1.12 11.49
CA SER A 47 9.23 -1.38 12.80
C SER A 47 8.59 -2.77 12.87
N LYS A 48 8.87 -3.50 13.96
CA LYS A 48 8.34 -4.85 14.22
C LYS A 48 6.82 -4.92 14.25
N LEU A 49 6.13 -3.81 14.52
CA LEU A 49 4.67 -3.77 14.57
C LEU A 49 4.04 -3.49 13.20
N THR A 50 4.78 -2.88 12.27
CA THR A 50 4.20 -2.35 11.01
C THR A 50 4.87 -2.87 9.74
N PHE A 51 5.98 -3.61 9.85
CA PHE A 51 6.75 -4.14 8.70
C PHE A 51 5.93 -5.03 7.74
N TRP A 52 4.79 -5.54 8.19
CA TRP A 52 3.89 -6.41 7.42
C TRP A 52 2.93 -5.63 6.53
N HIS A 53 2.84 -4.30 6.66
CA HIS A 53 2.00 -3.46 5.81
C HIS A 53 2.71 -3.06 4.51
N ASN A 54 1.94 -2.97 3.44
CA ASN A 54 2.38 -2.32 2.21
C ASN A 54 2.24 -0.80 2.34
N THR A 55 3.17 -0.08 1.71
CA THR A 55 3.19 1.40 1.70
C THR A 55 2.89 1.95 0.31
N GLY A 56 2.58 3.24 0.20
CA GLY A 56 2.41 3.88 -1.12
C GLY A 56 3.68 3.75 -1.96
N THR A 57 4.85 3.85 -1.32
CA THR A 57 6.16 3.62 -1.94
C THR A 57 6.30 2.20 -2.48
N HIS A 58 5.85 1.18 -1.75
CA HIS A 58 5.87 -0.22 -2.21
C HIS A 58 5.13 -0.37 -3.53
N HIS A 59 3.91 0.15 -3.58
CA HIS A 59 3.04 0.10 -4.76
C HIS A 59 3.58 0.94 -5.93
N ASN A 60 4.09 2.14 -5.66
CA ASN A 60 4.72 2.97 -6.69
C ASN A 60 5.95 2.29 -7.32
N MET A 61 6.77 1.62 -6.50
CA MET A 61 7.91 0.86 -7.00
C MET A 61 7.48 -0.37 -7.82
N HIS A 62 6.39 -1.04 -7.43
CA HIS A 62 5.79 -2.09 -8.25
C HIS A 62 5.41 -1.56 -9.65
N HIS A 63 4.72 -0.42 -9.72
CA HIS A 63 4.38 0.21 -11.00
C HIS A 63 5.58 0.76 -11.78
N LYS A 64 6.70 1.03 -11.11
CA LYS A 64 7.92 1.51 -11.77
C LYS A 64 8.73 0.37 -12.39
N TYR A 65 8.88 -0.75 -11.67
CA TYR A 65 9.80 -1.83 -12.05
C TYR A 65 9.11 -3.12 -12.50
N PHE A 66 7.83 -3.33 -12.14
CA PHE A 66 6.97 -4.49 -12.46
C PHE A 66 7.50 -5.89 -12.10
N SER A 67 8.73 -5.99 -11.60
CA SER A 67 9.46 -7.22 -11.30
C SER A 67 9.69 -7.42 -9.80
N CYS A 68 8.97 -6.67 -8.96
CA CYS A 68 9.08 -6.70 -7.51
C CYS A 68 7.78 -6.22 -6.86
N ASN A 69 7.70 -6.35 -5.53
CA ASN A 69 6.65 -5.75 -4.70
C ASN A 69 5.24 -6.21 -5.10
N TYR A 70 4.99 -7.52 -5.09
CA TYR A 70 3.78 -8.11 -5.69
C TYR A 70 2.58 -8.17 -4.75
N SER A 71 2.80 -8.15 -3.45
CA SER A 71 1.73 -8.29 -2.48
C SER A 71 0.79 -7.07 -2.52
N LEU A 72 -0.50 -7.36 -2.46
CA LEU A 72 -1.53 -6.32 -2.39
C LEU A 72 -1.85 -5.95 -0.94
N TYR A 73 -2.14 -6.96 -0.11
CA TYR A 73 -2.65 -6.76 1.25
C TYR A 73 -1.56 -6.67 2.31
N PHE A 74 -0.61 -7.61 2.28
CA PHE A 74 0.38 -7.79 3.34
C PHE A 74 1.76 -8.04 2.74
N ASN A 75 2.73 -7.23 3.13
CA ASN A 75 4.13 -7.32 2.72
C ASN A 75 4.82 -8.59 3.22
N VAL A 76 4.21 -9.29 4.18
CA VAL A 76 4.68 -10.59 4.69
C VAL A 76 5.01 -11.56 3.55
N TRP A 77 4.18 -11.58 2.51
CA TRP A 77 4.38 -12.47 1.36
C TRP A 77 5.62 -12.10 0.56
N ASP A 78 5.82 -10.82 0.26
CA ASP A 78 7.01 -10.38 -0.47
C ASP A 78 8.30 -10.57 0.34
N ARG A 79 8.23 -10.42 1.67
CA ARG A 79 9.38 -10.68 2.55
C ARG A 79 9.71 -12.16 2.62
N LEU A 80 8.71 -13.03 2.75
CA LEU A 80 8.91 -14.48 2.80
C LEU A 80 9.46 -15.01 1.48
N MET A 81 9.00 -14.47 0.35
CA MET A 81 9.42 -14.90 -0.99
C MET A 81 10.63 -14.13 -1.52
N GLY A 82 11.11 -13.11 -0.82
CA GLY A 82 12.24 -12.28 -1.25
C GLY A 82 11.95 -11.44 -2.50
N THR A 83 10.70 -11.07 -2.74
CA THR A 83 10.25 -10.34 -3.94
C THR A 83 10.10 -8.84 -3.73
N ASN A 84 10.40 -8.33 -2.52
CA ASN A 84 10.55 -6.89 -2.32
C ASN A 84 11.73 -6.36 -3.14
N HIS A 85 11.59 -5.14 -3.64
CA HIS A 85 12.71 -4.45 -4.28
C HIS A 85 13.85 -4.26 -3.28
N VAL A 86 15.09 -4.53 -3.72
CA VAL A 86 16.29 -4.49 -2.85
C VAL A 86 16.48 -3.14 -2.12
N LYS A 87 16.05 -2.04 -2.74
CA LYS A 87 16.10 -0.69 -2.18
C LYS A 87 14.77 -0.19 -1.58
N TYR A 88 13.81 -1.07 -1.32
CA TYR A 88 12.47 -0.65 -0.89
C TYR A 88 12.51 0.19 0.40
N GLU A 89 13.21 -0.29 1.43
CA GLU A 89 13.27 0.39 2.72
C GLU A 89 14.06 1.70 2.62
N GLU A 90 15.21 1.72 1.96
CA GLU A 90 15.99 2.92 1.67
C GLU A 90 15.14 3.98 0.94
N THR A 91 14.45 3.59 -0.13
CA THR A 91 13.59 4.50 -0.92
C THR A 91 12.45 5.06 -0.07
N PHE A 92 11.85 4.25 0.79
CA PHE A 92 10.80 4.70 1.70
C PHE A 92 11.32 5.76 2.67
N GLU A 93 12.48 5.53 3.28
CA GLU A 93 13.11 6.47 4.21
C GLU A 93 13.47 7.79 3.52
N GLU A 94 14.04 7.75 2.30
CA GLU A 94 14.32 8.94 1.49
C GLU A 94 13.07 9.75 1.18
N VAL A 95 11.95 9.08 0.85
CA VAL A 95 10.66 9.74 0.59
C VAL A 95 10.14 10.42 1.85
N CYS A 96 10.22 9.75 3.01
CA CYS A 96 9.83 10.32 4.29
C CYS A 96 10.70 11.53 4.68
N GLU A 97 12.02 11.45 4.46
CA GLU A 97 12.95 12.56 4.72
C GLU A 97 12.68 13.76 3.81
N ARG A 98 12.47 13.51 2.51
CA ARG A 98 12.11 14.56 1.56
C ARG A 98 10.82 15.28 1.99
N ARG A 99 9.80 14.53 2.42
CA ARG A 99 8.55 15.10 2.97
C ARG A 99 8.80 15.96 4.20
N ALA A 100 9.68 15.53 5.10
CA ALA A 100 10.02 16.29 6.31
C ALA A 100 10.80 17.58 5.99
N SER A 101 11.66 17.55 4.98
CA SER A 101 12.52 18.68 4.58
C SER A 101 11.79 19.77 3.77
N ASP A 102 10.70 19.44 3.07
CA ASP A 102 9.94 20.38 2.23
C ASP A 102 8.44 20.38 2.61
N PRO A 103 8.07 21.00 3.75
CA PRO A 103 6.68 21.07 4.19
C PRO A 103 5.76 21.85 3.23
N LYS A 104 6.30 22.63 2.29
CA LYS A 104 5.51 23.40 1.30
C LYS A 104 5.01 22.55 0.12
N LYS A 105 5.62 21.39 -0.16
CA LYS A 105 5.12 20.40 -1.15
C LYS A 105 4.20 19.33 -0.56
N ALA A 106 3.99 19.34 0.75
CA ALA A 106 3.05 18.45 1.44
C ALA A 106 1.59 18.86 1.22
N THR A 107 1.34 20.03 0.63
CA THR A 107 0.00 20.46 0.20
C THR A 107 -0.36 19.72 -1.09
N PRO A 108 -1.56 19.11 -1.19
CA PRO A 108 -1.97 18.41 -2.40
C PRO A 108 -1.87 19.36 -3.59
N GLN A 109 -1.17 18.97 -4.66
CA GLN A 109 -1.37 19.62 -5.95
C GLN A 109 -2.81 19.31 -6.37
N THR A 110 -3.70 20.25 -6.09
CA THR A 110 -5.06 20.27 -6.65
C THR A 110 -4.93 20.32 -8.17
N ALA A 111 -5.35 19.23 -8.82
CA ALA A 111 -5.72 19.25 -10.23
C ALA A 111 -7.15 19.80 -10.37
#